data_AF-A0A1Y1YBQ1-F1
#
_entry.id   AF-A0A1Y1YBQ1-F1
#
_cell.length_a   1.000
_cell.length_b   1.000
_cell.length_c   1.000
_cell.angle_alpha   90.00
_cell.angle_beta   90.00
_cell.angle_gamma   90.00
#
_symmetry.space_group_name_H-M   'P 1'
#
loop_
_entity.id
_entity.type
_entity.pdbx_description
1 polymer ?
#
loop_
_entity_poly.entity_id
_entity_poly.type
_entity_poly.pdbx_seq_one_letter_code
_entity_poly.pdbx_strand_id
1 'polypeptide(L)'
;MLAVLKAYVPIDPHSPIDRNRLILSETTAKLVVTSRKHRHLFWGHEGVNLTLVEDCQHLDTDTRDPKVPGLNPTNLCYVLFTSGSTGTPKGVMLEHKVVANFLTRYRSISGFGPKAHQFATHGHLAWC
;
A
#
# COMPACT_ATOMS: atom_id res chain seq x y z
N MET A 1 -6.09 3.18 -6.28
CA MET A 1 -5.12 2.10 -6.01
C MET A 1 -4.36 1.64 -7.27
N LEU A 2 -4.58 2.23 -8.45
CA LEU A 2 -3.89 1.85 -9.69
C LEU A 2 -2.55 2.57 -9.92
N ALA A 3 -2.19 3.55 -9.08
CA ALA A 3 -0.93 4.27 -9.21
C ALA A 3 0.30 3.49 -8.68
N VAL A 4 0.09 2.28 -8.12
CA VAL A 4 1.11 1.61 -7.30
C VAL A 4 1.87 0.55 -8.09
N LEU A 5 2.98 0.97 -8.69
CA LEU A 5 3.92 0.07 -9.40
C LEU A 5 5.10 -0.31 -8.53
N LYS A 6 5.44 0.54 -7.56
CA LYS A 6 6.42 0.26 -6.50
C LYS A 6 5.72 -0.26 -5.26
N ALA A 7 6.44 -0.87 -4.33
CA ALA A 7 5.85 -1.44 -3.14
C ALA A 7 5.12 -0.38 -2.30
N TYR A 8 3.98 -0.76 -1.73
CA TYR A 8 3.35 0.05 -0.69
C TYR A 8 2.97 -0.76 0.54
N VAL A 9 2.81 -0.03 1.64
CA VAL A 9 2.48 -0.53 2.97
C VAL A 9 1.13 0.06 3.37
N PRO A 10 0.05 -0.73 3.44
CA PRO A 10 -1.23 -0.27 3.98
C PRO A 10 -1.13 -0.08 5.50
N ILE A 11 -1.56 1.08 5.98
CA ILE A 11 -1.63 1.46 7.39
C ILE A 11 -3.07 1.80 7.74
N ASP A 12 -3.70 1.00 8.58
CA ASP A 12 -5.06 1.26 9.05
C ASP A 12 -5.08 2.47 10.01
N PRO A 13 -5.85 3.54 9.70
CA PRO A 13 -5.94 4.72 10.57
C PRO A 13 -6.58 4.43 11.93
N HIS A 14 -7.37 3.36 12.04
CA HIS A 14 -8.06 2.98 13.27
C HIS A 14 -7.21 2.08 14.15
N SER A 15 -6.04 1.64 13.66
CA SER A 15 -5.04 0.98 14.49
C SER A 15 -4.44 1.96 15.52
N PRO A 16 -3.97 1.46 16.68
CA PRO A 16 -3.28 2.29 17.67
C PRO A 16 -2.14 3.11 17.05
N ILE A 17 -2.02 4.38 17.44
CA ILE A 17 -1.04 5.30 16.85
C ILE A 17 0.40 4.79 16.99
N ASP A 18 0.74 4.16 18.11
CA ASP A 18 2.08 3.63 18.36
C ASP A 18 2.40 2.45 17.43
N ARG A 19 1.40 1.62 17.10
CA ARG A 19 1.56 0.57 16.08
C ARG A 19 1.86 1.18 14.72
N ASN A 20 1.15 2.23 14.33
CA ASN A 20 1.35 2.88 13.04
C ASN A 20 2.72 3.55 12.95
N ARG A 21 3.19 4.19 14.04
CA ARG A 21 4.55 4.75 14.14
C ARG A 21 5.63 3.67 14.00
N LEU A 22 5.44 2.54 14.67
CA LEU A 22 6.36 1.41 14.60
C LEU A 22 6.42 0.82 13.19
N ILE A 23 5.28 0.68 12.51
CA ILE A 23 5.24 0.25 11.11
C ILE A 23 6.02 1.24 10.23
N LEU A 24 5.80 2.55 10.40
CA LEU A 24 6.52 3.56 9.63
C LEU A 24 8.03 3.49 9.86
N SER A 25 8.48 3.33 11.11
CA SER A 25 9.92 3.25 11.44
C SER A 25 10.59 1.99 10.91
N GLU A 26 9.85 0.88 10.78
CA GLU A 26 10.36 -0.36 10.17
C GLU A 26 10.42 -0.29 8.64
N THR A 27 9.81 0.73 8.04
CA THR A 27 9.81 0.92 6.58
C THR A 27 10.83 1.96 6.16
N THR A 28 11.33 1.84 4.93
CA THR A 28 12.16 2.88 4.29
C THR A 28 11.30 3.90 3.53
N ALA A 29 10.04 4.06 3.96
CA ALA A 29 9.06 4.84 3.22
C ALA A 29 9.46 6.31 3.11
N LYS A 30 9.45 6.84 1.89
CA LYS A 30 9.78 8.26 1.61
C LYS A 30 8.54 9.12 1.40
N LEU A 31 7.38 8.49 1.20
CA LEU A 31 6.12 9.15 0.90
C LEU A 31 4.98 8.45 1.65
N VAL A 32 4.12 9.24 2.29
CA VAL A 32 2.84 8.78 2.81
C VAL A 32 1.73 9.51 2.05
N VAL A 33 0.78 8.74 1.54
CA VAL A 33 -0.44 9.24 0.91
C VAL A 33 -1.60 8.98 1.88
N THR A 34 -2.19 10.06 2.38
CA THR A 34 -3.24 10.00 3.40
C THR A 34 -4.36 11.00 3.12
N SER A 35 -5.47 10.93 3.85
CA SER A 35 -6.50 11.96 3.80
C SER A 35 -6.22 13.08 4.80
N ARG A 36 -6.80 14.25 4.56
CA ARG A 36 -6.67 15.40 5.46
C ARG A 36 -7.14 15.09 6.89
N LYS A 37 -8.14 14.21 7.00
CA LYS A 37 -8.68 13.71 8.28
C LYS A 37 -7.62 12.95 9.10
N HIS A 38 -6.78 12.14 8.46
CA HIS A 38 -5.84 11.25 9.14
C HIS A 38 -4.38 11.71 9.09
N ARG A 39 -4.10 12.89 8.50
CA ARG A 39 -2.74 13.46 8.39
C ARG A 39 -1.99 13.55 9.73
N HIS A 40 -2.72 13.76 10.82
CA HIS A 40 -2.14 13.94 12.15
C HIS A 40 -1.46 12.67 12.69
N LEU A 41 -1.81 11.49 12.18
CA LEU A 41 -1.17 10.22 12.54
C LEU A 41 0.31 10.15 12.14
N PHE A 42 0.73 11.02 11.22
CA PHE A 42 2.07 11.03 10.62
C PHE A 42 2.91 12.25 11.05
N TRP A 43 2.40 13.09 11.97
CA TRP A 43 3.18 14.22 12.48
C TRP A 43 4.40 13.76 13.28
N GLY A 44 5.52 14.45 13.09
CA GLY A 44 6.78 14.18 13.79
C GLY A 44 7.61 13.03 13.21
N HIS A 45 7.18 12.38 12.12
CA HIS A 45 8.05 11.49 11.36
C HIS A 45 8.95 12.30 10.43
N GLU A 46 10.23 12.38 10.76
CA GLU A 46 11.24 13.03 9.92
C GLU A 46 11.54 12.19 8.67
N GLY A 47 11.85 12.86 7.54
CA GLY A 47 12.29 12.19 6.31
C GLY A 47 11.18 11.60 5.43
N VAL A 48 9.91 11.74 5.81
CA VAL A 48 8.76 11.25 5.03
C VAL A 48 7.96 12.41 4.47
N ASN A 49 7.77 12.45 3.15
CA ASN A 49 6.90 13.43 2.52
C ASN A 49 5.43 13.02 2.70
N LEU A 50 4.58 13.96 3.11
CA LEU A 50 3.15 13.72 3.28
C LEU A 50 2.39 14.32 2.10
N THR A 51 1.61 13.50 1.39
CA THR A 51 0.72 13.92 0.30
C THR A 51 -0.73 13.62 0.67
N LEU A 52 -1.60 14.60 0.44
CA LEU A 52 -3.03 14.43 0.69
C LEU A 52 -3.71 13.92 -0.58
N VAL A 53 -4.55 12.89 -0.45
CA VAL A 53 -5.34 12.37 -1.57
C VAL A 53 -6.26 13.44 -2.15
N GLU A 54 -6.73 14.36 -1.32
CA GLU A 54 -7.59 15.47 -1.76
C GLU A 54 -6.85 16.49 -2.63
N ASP A 55 -5.51 16.56 -2.55
CA ASP A 55 -4.69 17.46 -3.38
C ASP A 55 -4.32 16.80 -4.73
N CYS A 56 -4.62 15.49 -4.88
CA CYS A 56 -4.29 14.69 -6.06
C CYS A 56 -5.39 14.69 -7.13
N GLN A 57 -6.36 15.61 -7.06
CA GLN A 57 -7.55 15.64 -7.94
C GLN A 57 -7.23 15.93 -9.42
N HIS A 58 -6.01 16.39 -9.73
CA HIS A 58 -5.55 16.70 -11.09
C HIS A 58 -4.44 15.77 -11.58
N LEU A 59 -4.28 14.59 -10.98
CA LEU A 59 -3.36 13.60 -11.52
C LEU A 59 -3.81 13.17 -12.92
N ASP A 60 -2.82 13.01 -13.80
CA ASP A 60 -2.99 12.69 -15.21
C ASP A 60 -4.02 11.57 -15.40
N THR A 61 -5.02 11.83 -16.24
CA THR A 61 -6.07 10.86 -16.58
C THR A 61 -5.61 9.88 -17.65
N ASP A 62 -4.34 9.96 -18.06
CA ASP A 62 -3.72 8.98 -18.93
C ASP A 62 -3.92 7.56 -18.37
N THR A 63 -4.75 6.80 -19.08
CA THR A 63 -5.12 5.43 -18.73
C THR A 63 -4.12 4.41 -19.26
N ARG A 64 -3.09 4.85 -20.00
CA ARG A 64 -2.03 3.96 -20.47
C ARG A 64 -1.25 3.41 -19.30
N ASP A 65 -0.84 2.15 -19.43
CA ASP A 65 0.00 1.51 -18.41
C ASP A 65 1.30 2.32 -18.23
N PRO A 66 1.55 2.87 -17.04
CA PRO A 66 2.75 3.64 -16.76
C PRO A 66 4.00 2.78 -16.96
N LYS A 67 4.88 3.22 -17.86
CA LYS A 67 6.18 2.57 -18.09
C LYS A 67 7.17 3.04 -17.02
N VAL A 68 7.41 2.21 -16.02
CA VAL A 68 8.42 2.46 -14.99
C VAL A 68 9.71 1.71 -15.34
N PRO A 69 10.80 2.40 -15.68
CA PRO A 69 12.09 1.77 -15.94
C PRO A 69 12.54 0.91 -14.75
N GLY A 70 13.04 -0.30 -15.03
CA GLY A 70 13.57 -1.21 -14.01
C GLY A 70 12.51 -2.01 -13.23
N LEU A 71 11.21 -1.75 -13.44
CA LEU A 71 10.14 -2.55 -12.86
C LEU A 71 10.11 -3.94 -13.50
N ASN A 72 10.11 -4.98 -12.67
CA ASN A 72 10.05 -6.37 -13.07
C ASN A 72 9.21 -7.19 -12.06
N PRO A 73 8.79 -8.42 -12.42
CA PRO A 73 7.88 -9.22 -11.58
C PRO A 73 8.42 -9.60 -10.21
N THR A 74 9.74 -9.54 -9.98
CA THR A 74 10.37 -9.83 -8.68
C THR A 74 10.47 -8.61 -7.77
N ASN A 75 10.11 -7.41 -8.25
CA ASN A 75 10.00 -6.26 -7.37
C ASN A 75 8.83 -6.43 -6.39
N LEU A 76 9.02 -5.87 -5.20
CA LEU A 76 7.98 -5.80 -4.19
C LEU A 76 6.78 -4.98 -4.70
N CYS A 77 5.60 -5.50 -4.41
CA CYS A 77 4.30 -4.94 -4.74
C CYS A 77 3.57 -4.48 -3.46
N TYR A 78 3.61 -5.29 -2.40
CA TYR A 78 3.02 -4.98 -1.10
C TYR A 78 3.95 -5.38 0.03
N VAL A 79 3.91 -4.65 1.14
CA VAL A 79 4.37 -5.15 2.44
C VAL A 79 3.22 -5.07 3.43
N LEU A 80 2.77 -6.22 3.94
CA LEU A 80 1.65 -6.31 4.88
C LEU A 80 2.17 -6.59 6.29
N PHE A 81 1.81 -5.75 7.25
CA PHE A 81 2.24 -5.93 8.64
C PHE A 81 1.24 -6.76 9.45
N THR A 82 1.71 -7.87 10.00
CA THR A 82 0.95 -8.74 10.91
C THR A 82 1.36 -8.53 12.36
N SER A 83 0.46 -8.85 13.30
CA SER A 83 0.77 -8.90 14.72
C SER A 83 1.91 -9.90 14.97
N GLY A 84 3.03 -9.45 15.52
CA GLY A 84 4.09 -10.34 15.98
C GLY A 84 3.74 -10.91 17.36
N SER A 85 4.10 -12.16 17.61
CA SER A 85 3.99 -12.78 18.94
C SER A 85 4.80 -12.04 20.03
N THR A 86 5.83 -11.29 19.62
CA THR A 86 6.70 -10.48 20.48
C THR A 86 6.23 -9.04 20.66
N GLY A 87 5.02 -8.69 20.16
CA GLY A 87 4.49 -7.32 20.19
C GLY A 87 4.98 -6.43 19.05
N THR A 88 6.11 -6.76 18.41
CA THR A 88 6.64 -6.03 17.25
C THR A 88 5.96 -6.50 15.95
N PRO A 89 5.35 -5.60 15.16
CA PRO A 89 4.80 -5.92 13.85
C PRO A 89 5.87 -6.50 12.91
N LYS A 90 5.49 -7.51 12.11
CA LYS A 90 6.37 -8.12 11.11
C LYS A 90 5.85 -7.84 9.70
N GLY A 91 6.71 -7.31 8.83
CA GLY A 91 6.39 -7.01 7.44
C GLY A 91 6.50 -8.26 6.55
N VAL A 92 5.38 -8.67 5.95
CA VAL A 92 5.32 -9.72 4.93
C VAL A 92 5.47 -9.08 3.56
N MET A 93 6.60 -9.34 2.91
CA MET A 93 6.94 -8.79 1.60
C MET A 93 6.34 -9.65 0.48
N LEU A 94 5.58 -9.02 -0.43
CA LEU A 94 4.93 -9.69 -1.56
C LEU A 94 5.41 -9.08 -2.87
N GLU A 95 5.99 -9.91 -3.74
CA GLU A 95 6.40 -9.52 -5.09
C GLU A 95 5.22 -9.48 -6.07
N HIS A 96 5.35 -8.70 -7.15
CA HIS A 96 4.35 -8.62 -8.22
C HIS A 96 3.97 -9.98 -8.79
N LYS A 97 4.95 -10.87 -9.03
CA LYS A 97 4.70 -12.22 -9.59
C LYS A 97 3.79 -13.06 -8.70
N VAL A 98 3.91 -12.93 -7.37
CA VAL A 98 3.13 -13.71 -6.41
C VAL A 98 1.68 -13.27 -6.47
N VAL A 99 1.44 -11.95 -6.49
CA VAL A 99 0.10 -11.37 -6.58
C VAL A 99 -0.55 -11.71 -7.92
N ALA A 100 0.18 -11.56 -9.02
CA ALA A 100 -0.31 -11.89 -10.36
C ALA A 100 -0.70 -13.37 -10.48
N ASN A 101 0.14 -14.28 -9.97
CA ASN A 101 -0.14 -15.71 -9.95
C ASN A 101 -1.37 -16.02 -9.09
N PHE A 102 -1.49 -15.42 -7.91
CA PHE A 102 -2.65 -15.58 -7.04
C PHE A 102 -3.94 -15.12 -7.73
N LEU A 103 -3.96 -13.92 -8.31
CA LEU A 103 -5.14 -13.38 -9.00
C LEU A 103 -5.53 -14.22 -10.22
N THR A 104 -4.55 -14.68 -11.00
CA THR A 104 -4.79 -15.56 -12.15
C THR A 104 -5.43 -16.87 -11.70
N ARG A 105 -4.89 -17.49 -10.64
CA ARG A 105 -5.44 -18.72 -10.08
C ARG A 105 -6.81 -18.49 -9.48
N TYR A 106 -6.98 -17.44 -8.69
CA TYR A 106 -8.24 -17.08 -8.05
C TYR A 106 -9.35 -16.87 -9.09
N ARG A 107 -9.07 -16.15 -10.18
CA ARG A 107 -10.01 -15.95 -11.29
C ARG A 107 -10.42 -17.28 -11.93
N SER A 108 -9.48 -18.21 -12.12
CA SER A 108 -9.77 -19.52 -12.74
C SER A 108 -10.69 -20.41 -11.90
N ILE A 109 -10.62 -20.31 -10.57
CA ILE A 109 -11.38 -21.17 -9.65
C ILE A 109 -12.70 -20.55 -9.18
N SER A 110 -12.80 -19.23 -9.16
CA SER A 110 -13.96 -18.50 -8.61
C SER A 110 -15.04 -18.18 -9.64
N GLY A 111 -14.72 -18.23 -10.93
CA GLY A 111 -15.67 -17.88 -12.00
C GLY A 111 -16.12 -16.42 -11.98
N PHE A 112 -15.40 -15.51 -11.30
CA PHE A 112 -15.75 -14.10 -11.25
C PHE A 112 -15.81 -13.48 -12.65
N GLY A 113 -16.96 -12.87 -12.96
CA GLY A 113 -17.15 -12.01 -14.12
C GLY A 113 -16.46 -10.64 -13.93
N PRO A 114 -16.69 -9.68 -14.84
CA PRO A 114 -16.02 -8.36 -14.81
C PRO A 114 -16.43 -7.47 -13.61
N LYS A 115 -17.36 -7.93 -12.77
CA LYS A 115 -17.86 -7.19 -11.59
C LYS A 115 -17.55 -7.98 -10.33
N ALA A 116 -16.80 -7.36 -9.42
CA ALA A 116 -16.55 -7.85 -8.07
C ALA A 116 -16.65 -6.68 -7.10
N HIS A 117 -17.14 -6.94 -5.89
CA HIS A 117 -17.24 -5.94 -4.82
C HIS A 117 -16.09 -6.13 -3.84
N GLN A 118 -15.41 -5.04 -3.49
CA GLN A 118 -14.28 -5.04 -2.56
C GLN A 118 -14.79 -4.74 -1.15
N PHE A 119 -14.82 -5.76 -0.29
CA PHE A 119 -15.26 -5.64 1.11
C PHE A 119 -14.10 -5.59 2.12
N ALA A 120 -12.87 -5.92 1.69
CA ALA A 120 -11.70 -5.89 2.55
C ALA A 120 -11.29 -4.44 2.90
N THR A 121 -10.82 -4.25 4.13
CA THR A 121 -10.32 -2.96 4.62
C THR A 121 -9.08 -2.52 3.83
N HIS A 122 -9.04 -1.24 3.45
CA HIS A 122 -7.85 -0.61 2.88
C HIS A 122 -7.25 0.31 3.93
N GLY A 123 -5.98 0.08 4.28
CA GLY A 123 -5.21 1.07 5.02
C GLY A 123 -4.83 2.27 4.15
N HIS A 124 -4.46 3.38 4.78
CA HIS A 124 -3.70 4.48 4.16
C HIS A 124 -2.40 3.97 3.56
N LEU A 125 -1.89 4.63 2.52
CA LEU A 125 -0.77 4.10 1.73
C LEU A 125 0.54 4.77 2.18
N ALA A 126 1.50 4.01 2.69
CA ALA A 126 2.90 4.44 2.78
C ALA A 126 3.73 3.78 1.67
N TRP A 127 4.63 4.54 1.06
CA TRP A 127 5.37 4.15 -0.15
C TRP A 127 6.85 4.02 0.16
N CYS A 128 7.43 2.85 -0.15
CA CYS A 128 8.86 2.58 -0.08
C CYS A 128 9.57 2.96 -1.39
#